data_AF-A0A1Q2HW98-F1
#
_entry.id   AF-A0A1Q2HW98-F1
#
_cell.length_a   1.000
_cell.length_b   1.000
_cell.length_c   1.000
_cell.angle_alpha   90.00
_cell.angle_beta   90.00
_cell.angle_gamma   90.00
#
_symmetry.space_group_name_H-M   'P 1'
#
loop_
_entity.id
_entity.type
_entity.pdbx_description
1 polymer ?
#
loop_
_entity_poly.entity_id
_entity_poly.type
_entity_poly.pdbx_seq_one_letter_code
_entity_poly.pdbx_strand_id
1 'polypeptide(L)'
;MANQLPSAPTAFGLGPLPGTDLVNAADIVISETPLPHIPQLPDRGIGSDAIGRTAALLDIPVEPGPRGWRVAPRPRTQTQFRDQMERDLDVLEELWAGKVDQLKVQLVGPWTLAAEIEMANGHRMITDPGALRDITDALAGAVDQHKSAVDKRIASTVLQLDEPRLVDIAVGNLKGATDYEEIRAYPEPFERLAGFGEFLLNAPLLIDAPWQTADLKSLTLAGQRDRVAGLLESGARLAIAPIEPSWLWRYFDELQLDPAEAALDVYAAGGGTLADSAANYRAAREMAEGLR
;
A
#
# COMPACT_ATOMS: atom_id res chain seq x y z
N MET A 1 7.09 20.37 -6.45
CA MET A 1 7.21 20.69 -5.03
C MET A 1 7.42 19.38 -4.31
N ALA A 2 8.32 19.30 -3.32
CA ALA A 2 8.58 18.05 -2.62
C ALA A 2 7.27 17.55 -2.00
N ASN A 3 6.98 16.26 -2.24
CA ASN A 3 5.95 15.54 -1.51
C ASN A 3 6.32 15.71 -0.03
N GLN A 4 5.47 16.36 0.76
CA GLN A 4 5.71 16.49 2.19
C GLN A 4 4.71 15.59 2.90
N LEU A 5 5.23 14.71 3.75
CA LEU A 5 4.43 13.97 4.71
C LEU A 5 3.51 14.94 5.48
N PRO A 6 2.29 14.51 5.85
CA PRO A 6 1.37 15.33 6.61
C PRO A 6 2.04 15.85 7.90
N SER A 7 1.94 17.13 8.22
CA SER A 7 2.60 17.70 9.42
C SER A 7 1.86 17.41 10.73
N ALA A 8 0.59 17.00 10.66
CA ALA A 8 -0.25 16.63 11.80
C ALA A 8 -0.76 15.19 11.63
N PRO A 9 -1.20 14.52 12.71
CA PRO A 9 -1.90 13.23 12.62
C PRO A 9 -3.02 13.27 11.56
N THR A 10 -3.03 12.24 10.71
CA THR A 10 -4.03 12.06 9.65
C THR A 10 -4.65 10.68 9.72
N ALA A 11 -5.72 10.49 8.96
CA ALA A 11 -6.39 9.22 8.77
C ALA A 11 -6.66 8.93 7.29
N PHE A 12 -6.60 7.65 6.92
CA PHE A 12 -6.78 7.23 5.53
C PHE A 12 -7.22 5.76 5.44
N GLY A 13 -7.88 5.41 4.33
CA GLY A 13 -8.14 4.00 3.99
C GLY A 13 -6.95 3.34 3.29
N LEU A 14 -6.79 2.02 3.45
CA LEU A 14 -5.69 1.28 2.80
C LEU A 14 -5.86 1.13 1.27
N GLY A 15 -7.04 1.37 0.70
CA GLY A 15 -7.28 1.34 -0.75
C GLY A 15 -8.45 0.46 -1.17
N PRO A 16 -8.45 -0.85 -0.85
CA PRO A 16 -9.52 -1.78 -1.24
C PRO A 16 -10.88 -1.44 -0.62
N LEU A 17 -11.93 -1.45 -1.46
CA LEU A 17 -13.33 -1.31 -1.07
C LEU A 17 -14.19 -2.40 -1.72
N PRO A 18 -15.25 -2.87 -1.03
CA PRO A 18 -16.14 -3.90 -1.58
C PRO A 18 -17.05 -3.34 -2.68
N GLY A 19 -17.50 -4.22 -3.56
CA GLY A 19 -18.37 -3.91 -4.67
C GLY A 19 -17.65 -3.38 -5.91
N THR A 20 -18.44 -2.94 -6.90
CA THR A 20 -17.95 -2.58 -8.24
C THR A 20 -18.23 -1.14 -8.63
N ASP A 21 -18.87 -0.36 -7.76
CA ASP A 21 -19.31 1.00 -8.03
C ASP A 21 -18.26 2.03 -7.59
N LEU A 22 -17.57 2.64 -8.56
CA LEU A 22 -16.54 3.63 -8.30
C LEU A 22 -17.12 4.94 -7.77
N VAL A 23 -18.30 5.34 -8.22
CA VAL A 23 -18.88 6.63 -7.85
C VAL A 23 -19.24 6.62 -6.37
N ASN A 24 -19.94 5.57 -5.93
CA ASN A 24 -20.29 5.40 -4.52
C ASN A 24 -19.05 5.20 -3.64
N ALA A 25 -18.05 4.45 -4.12
CA ALA A 25 -16.79 4.30 -3.39
C ALA A 25 -16.03 5.63 -3.24
N ALA A 26 -15.98 6.44 -4.31
CA ALA A 26 -15.32 7.73 -4.32
C ALA A 26 -16.00 8.75 -3.39
N ASP A 27 -17.33 8.72 -3.32
CA ASP A 27 -18.13 9.57 -2.42
C ASP A 27 -17.83 9.27 -0.94
N ILE A 28 -17.73 7.98 -0.59
CA ILE A 28 -17.35 7.56 0.77
C ILE A 28 -15.95 8.01 1.12
N VAL A 29 -14.98 7.79 0.21
CA VAL A 29 -13.58 8.11 0.47
C VAL A 29 -13.39 9.60 0.74
N ILE A 30 -13.93 10.46 -0.11
CA ILE A 30 -13.76 11.91 0.04
C ILE A 30 -14.51 12.46 1.27
N SER A 31 -15.62 11.82 1.65
CA SER A 31 -16.46 12.29 2.77
C SER A 31 -15.96 11.86 4.15
N GLU A 32 -15.30 10.70 4.25
CA GLU A 32 -14.96 10.10 5.55
C GLU A 32 -13.46 10.14 5.88
N THR A 33 -12.57 10.48 4.94
CA THR A 33 -11.12 10.46 5.19
C THR A 33 -10.46 11.83 5.00
N PRO A 34 -9.60 12.28 5.93
CA PRO A 34 -8.85 13.53 5.77
C PRO A 34 -7.71 13.43 4.76
N LEU A 35 -7.20 12.21 4.48
CA LEU A 35 -6.33 11.92 3.34
C LEU A 35 -7.05 10.93 2.39
N PRO A 36 -7.84 11.45 1.42
CA PRO A 36 -8.51 10.64 0.41
C PRO A 36 -7.54 9.74 -0.36
N HIS A 37 -8.03 8.61 -0.85
CA HIS A 37 -7.26 7.69 -1.67
C HIS A 37 -8.02 7.26 -2.93
N ILE A 38 -7.31 6.83 -3.97
CA ILE A 38 -7.99 6.23 -5.14
C ILE A 38 -8.71 4.93 -4.68
N PRO A 39 -10.02 4.74 -4.89
CA PRO A 39 -10.68 3.47 -4.59
C PRO A 39 -10.10 2.32 -5.42
N GLN A 40 -9.79 1.19 -4.78
CA GLN A 40 -9.49 -0.07 -5.48
C GLN A 40 -10.69 -1.01 -5.33
N LEU A 41 -11.24 -1.47 -6.45
CA LEU A 41 -12.46 -2.29 -6.50
C LEU A 41 -12.16 -3.69 -7.05
N PRO A 42 -11.52 -4.57 -6.26
CA PRO A 42 -11.12 -5.90 -6.71
C PRO A 42 -12.29 -6.77 -7.16
N ASP A 43 -13.52 -6.53 -6.68
CA ASP A 43 -14.73 -7.28 -7.07
C ASP A 43 -15.12 -7.07 -8.54
N ARG A 44 -14.51 -6.09 -9.24
CA ARG A 44 -14.63 -5.94 -10.71
C ARG A 44 -13.92 -7.05 -11.48
N GLY A 45 -13.12 -7.87 -10.80
CA GLY A 45 -12.47 -9.04 -11.35
C GLY A 45 -11.05 -8.74 -11.84
N ILE A 46 -10.60 -9.58 -12.78
CA ILE A 46 -9.20 -9.61 -13.21
C ILE A 46 -8.71 -8.26 -13.75
N GLY A 47 -7.53 -7.84 -13.32
CA GLY A 47 -6.98 -6.52 -13.67
C GLY A 47 -7.46 -5.40 -12.77
N SER A 48 -8.50 -5.63 -11.95
CA SER A 48 -8.91 -4.72 -10.86
C SER A 48 -8.37 -5.14 -9.49
N ASP A 49 -7.81 -6.35 -9.37
CA ASP A 49 -7.02 -6.78 -8.21
C ASP A 49 -5.71 -5.97 -8.10
N ALA A 50 -5.11 -5.98 -6.90
CA ALA A 50 -3.95 -5.15 -6.58
C ALA A 50 -2.75 -5.41 -7.51
N ILE A 51 -2.48 -6.69 -7.84
CA ILE A 51 -1.39 -7.06 -8.75
C ILE A 51 -1.72 -6.57 -10.16
N GLY A 52 -2.91 -6.89 -10.68
CA GLY A 52 -3.33 -6.51 -12.02
C GLY A 52 -3.33 -5.00 -12.27
N ARG A 53 -3.84 -4.22 -11.31
CA ARG A 53 -3.84 -2.75 -11.39
C ARG A 53 -2.43 -2.18 -11.43
N THR A 54 -1.54 -2.69 -10.59
CA THR A 54 -0.13 -2.24 -10.58
C THR A 54 0.58 -2.67 -11.86
N ALA A 55 0.38 -3.93 -12.27
CA ALA A 55 0.96 -4.51 -13.46
C ALA A 55 0.53 -3.81 -14.76
N ALA A 56 -0.67 -3.23 -14.80
CA ALA A 56 -1.15 -2.43 -15.94
C ALA A 56 -0.32 -1.16 -16.19
N LEU A 57 0.36 -0.64 -15.17
CA LEU A 57 1.18 0.57 -15.24
C LEU A 57 2.63 0.30 -15.64
N LEU A 58 3.09 -0.94 -15.53
CA LEU A 58 4.46 -1.32 -15.86
C LEU A 58 4.72 -1.23 -17.38
N ASP A 59 5.98 -1.00 -17.73
CA ASP A 59 6.47 -1.08 -19.11
C ASP A 59 6.80 -2.52 -19.53
N ILE A 60 7.00 -3.42 -18.55
CA ILE A 60 7.07 -4.87 -18.76
C ILE A 60 5.66 -5.41 -19.05
N PRO A 61 5.43 -6.14 -20.15
CA PRO A 61 4.13 -6.75 -20.41
C PRO A 61 3.83 -7.87 -19.41
N VAL A 62 2.75 -7.71 -18.65
CA VAL A 62 2.28 -8.68 -17.66
C VAL A 62 0.83 -9.03 -17.96
N GLU A 63 0.56 -10.33 -18.07
CA GLU A 63 -0.73 -10.87 -18.51
C GLU A 63 -1.26 -11.92 -17.51
N PRO A 64 -2.58 -12.11 -17.46
CA PRO A 64 -3.18 -13.27 -16.81
C PRO A 64 -2.62 -14.59 -17.33
N GLY A 65 -2.30 -15.48 -16.40
CA GLY A 65 -1.88 -16.85 -16.63
C GLY A 65 -2.70 -17.85 -15.82
N PRO A 66 -2.47 -19.17 -16.00
CA PRO A 66 -3.26 -20.21 -15.34
C PRO A 66 -3.13 -20.23 -13.80
N ARG A 67 -2.01 -19.72 -13.26
CA ARG A 67 -1.69 -19.75 -11.82
C ARG A 67 -1.65 -18.36 -11.16
N GLY A 68 -1.85 -17.30 -11.93
CA GLY A 68 -1.65 -15.93 -11.47
C GLY A 68 -1.20 -15.02 -12.61
N TRP A 69 -0.35 -14.05 -12.30
CA TRP A 69 0.19 -13.09 -13.25
C TRP A 69 1.52 -13.57 -13.83
N ARG A 70 1.79 -13.28 -15.10
CA ARG A 70 3.05 -13.67 -15.74
C ARG A 70 3.55 -12.64 -16.74
N VAL A 71 4.87 -12.56 -16.88
CA VAL A 71 5.51 -11.82 -17.97
C VAL A 71 5.09 -12.43 -19.31
N ALA A 72 4.78 -11.55 -20.27
CA ALA A 72 4.35 -11.91 -21.60
C ALA A 72 5.20 -11.21 -22.67
N PRO A 73 5.27 -11.75 -23.89
CA PRO A 73 6.01 -11.11 -24.97
C PRO A 73 5.34 -9.84 -25.49
N ARG A 74 4.02 -9.67 -25.25
CA ARG A 74 3.23 -8.51 -25.70
C ARG A 74 2.07 -8.24 -24.74
N PRO A 75 1.68 -6.96 -24.57
CA PRO A 75 0.53 -6.57 -23.75
C PRO A 75 -0.77 -6.79 -24.54
N ARG A 76 -1.52 -7.85 -24.25
CA ARG A 76 -2.81 -8.14 -24.89
C ARG A 76 -3.96 -7.60 -24.04
N THR A 77 -4.03 -8.00 -22.78
CA THR A 77 -5.03 -7.51 -21.82
C THR A 77 -4.49 -6.37 -20.96
N GLN A 78 -3.16 -6.27 -20.78
CA GLN A 78 -2.54 -5.21 -19.99
C GLN A 78 -2.98 -3.81 -20.44
N THR A 79 -3.06 -3.58 -21.76
CA THR A 79 -3.56 -2.30 -22.32
C THR A 79 -5.00 -2.03 -21.93
N GLN A 80 -5.88 -3.05 -21.93
CA GLN A 80 -7.27 -2.88 -21.54
C GLN A 80 -7.42 -2.54 -20.05
N PHE A 81 -6.57 -3.12 -19.19
CA PHE A 81 -6.53 -2.80 -17.77
C PHE A 81 -6.01 -1.38 -17.53
N ARG A 82 -5.02 -0.93 -18.31
CA ARG A 82 -4.55 0.46 -18.30
C ARG A 82 -5.65 1.43 -18.72
N ASP A 83 -6.35 1.15 -19.82
CA ASP A 83 -7.47 1.98 -20.27
C ASP A 83 -8.58 2.05 -19.20
N GLN A 84 -8.83 0.96 -18.47
CA GLN A 84 -9.80 0.95 -17.38
C GLN A 84 -9.34 1.84 -16.20
N MET A 85 -8.06 1.80 -15.85
CA MET A 85 -7.48 2.71 -14.85
C MET A 85 -7.61 4.17 -15.30
N GLU A 86 -7.33 4.47 -16.56
CA GLU A 86 -7.47 5.82 -17.10
C GLU A 86 -8.92 6.32 -17.02
N ARG A 87 -9.90 5.50 -17.40
CA ARG A 87 -11.33 5.82 -17.25
C ARG A 87 -11.73 6.03 -15.79
N ASP A 88 -11.22 5.21 -14.87
CA ASP A 88 -11.47 5.39 -13.44
C ASP A 88 -10.93 6.75 -12.97
N LEU A 89 -9.72 7.14 -13.41
CA LEU A 89 -9.14 8.46 -13.12
C LEU A 89 -9.94 9.61 -13.73
N ASP A 90 -10.48 9.47 -14.94
CA ASP A 90 -11.34 10.48 -15.57
C ASP A 90 -12.59 10.75 -14.72
N VAL A 91 -13.22 9.68 -14.22
CA VAL A 91 -14.39 9.77 -13.34
C VAL A 91 -14.03 10.44 -12.01
N LEU A 92 -12.89 10.08 -11.41
CA LEU A 92 -12.44 10.70 -10.15
C LEU A 92 -12.08 12.18 -10.32
N GLU A 93 -11.46 12.54 -11.44
CA GLU A 93 -11.16 13.93 -11.81
C GLU A 93 -12.43 14.79 -11.84
N GLU A 94 -13.50 14.29 -12.47
CA GLU A 94 -14.81 14.98 -12.50
C GLU A 94 -15.44 15.08 -11.10
N LEU A 95 -15.48 13.97 -10.35
CA LEU A 95 -16.14 13.92 -9.03
C LEU A 95 -15.44 14.77 -7.98
N TRP A 96 -14.11 14.87 -8.02
CA TRP A 96 -13.29 15.49 -6.99
C TRP A 96 -12.72 16.86 -7.37
N ALA A 97 -13.08 17.39 -8.54
CA ALA A 97 -12.64 18.70 -9.02
C ALA A 97 -12.75 19.79 -7.95
N GLY A 98 -11.60 20.33 -7.52
CA GLY A 98 -11.50 21.41 -6.53
C GLY A 98 -11.87 21.03 -5.10
N LYS A 99 -11.94 19.73 -4.76
CA LYS A 99 -12.32 19.23 -3.43
C LYS A 99 -11.18 18.57 -2.65
N VAL A 100 -10.06 18.25 -3.30
CA VAL A 100 -8.96 17.48 -2.73
C VAL A 100 -7.64 18.20 -3.01
N ASP A 101 -6.85 18.48 -1.98
CA ASP A 101 -5.53 19.10 -2.12
C ASP A 101 -4.39 18.06 -2.14
N GLN A 102 -4.60 16.94 -1.46
CA GLN A 102 -3.67 15.82 -1.37
C GLN A 102 -4.42 14.49 -1.49
N LEU A 103 -3.89 13.57 -2.30
CA LEU A 103 -4.48 12.28 -2.60
C LEU A 103 -3.47 11.15 -2.40
N LYS A 104 -3.85 10.11 -1.67
CA LYS A 104 -3.06 8.89 -1.56
C LYS A 104 -3.29 7.99 -2.78
N VAL A 105 -2.20 7.56 -3.39
CA VAL A 105 -2.17 6.54 -4.44
C VAL A 105 -1.44 5.32 -3.89
N GLN A 106 -1.94 4.14 -4.19
CA GLN A 106 -1.37 2.89 -3.68
C GLN A 106 -1.11 1.90 -4.80
N LEU A 107 0.07 1.28 -4.75
CA LEU A 107 0.58 0.31 -5.70
C LEU A 107 1.21 -0.85 -4.93
N VAL A 108 1.22 -2.03 -5.54
CA VAL A 108 1.93 -3.18 -4.97
C VAL A 108 3.44 -2.95 -5.08
N GLY A 109 4.16 -3.19 -3.98
CA GLY A 109 5.60 -3.00 -3.90
C GLY A 109 6.40 -4.04 -4.70
N PRO A 110 7.70 -3.76 -4.93
CA PRO A 110 8.55 -4.59 -5.78
C PRO A 110 8.72 -6.03 -5.29
N TRP A 111 8.72 -6.26 -3.98
CA TRP A 111 8.91 -7.60 -3.42
C TRP A 111 7.70 -8.49 -3.68
N THR A 112 6.50 -7.98 -3.41
CA THR A 112 5.25 -8.69 -3.67
C THR A 112 5.03 -8.88 -5.17
N LEU A 113 5.30 -7.88 -6.01
CA LEU A 113 5.25 -8.06 -7.47
C LEU A 113 6.18 -9.18 -7.93
N ALA A 114 7.43 -9.18 -7.46
CA ALA A 114 8.40 -10.21 -7.84
C ALA A 114 7.98 -11.61 -7.34
N ALA A 115 7.33 -11.68 -6.18
CA ALA A 115 6.84 -12.92 -5.61
C ALA A 115 5.56 -13.45 -6.27
N GLU A 116 4.75 -12.60 -6.92
CA GLU A 116 3.46 -12.97 -7.51
C GLU A 116 3.48 -13.07 -9.04
N ILE A 117 4.47 -12.47 -9.71
CA ILE A 117 4.59 -12.51 -11.17
C ILE A 117 5.55 -13.63 -11.59
N GLU A 118 5.06 -14.50 -12.47
CA GLU A 118 5.83 -15.57 -13.09
C GLU A 118 6.58 -15.09 -14.34
N MET A 119 7.80 -15.57 -14.53
CA MET A 119 8.54 -15.47 -15.78
C MET A 119 8.03 -16.49 -16.80
N ALA A 120 8.51 -16.39 -18.05
CA ALA A 120 8.09 -17.29 -19.13
C ALA A 120 8.42 -18.78 -18.88
N ASN A 121 9.40 -19.06 -18.01
CA ASN A 121 9.78 -20.41 -17.60
C ASN A 121 8.93 -20.97 -16.43
N GLY A 122 7.97 -20.20 -15.90
CA GLY A 122 7.08 -20.59 -14.81
C GLY A 122 7.64 -20.35 -13.41
N HIS A 123 8.89 -19.90 -13.27
CA HIS A 123 9.44 -19.46 -11.98
C HIS A 123 8.99 -18.04 -11.65
N ARG A 124 8.93 -17.66 -10.37
CA ARG A 124 8.57 -16.29 -9.94
C ARG A 124 9.74 -15.34 -10.18
N MET A 125 9.48 -14.07 -10.50
CA MET A 125 10.55 -13.10 -10.76
C MET A 125 11.52 -12.92 -9.58
N ILE A 126 11.06 -13.14 -8.34
CA ILE A 126 11.91 -13.06 -7.14
C ILE A 126 13.06 -14.08 -7.13
N THR A 127 12.98 -15.15 -7.93
CA THR A 127 14.01 -16.20 -7.98
C THR A 127 15.19 -15.82 -8.86
N ASP A 128 15.06 -14.77 -9.68
CA ASP A 128 16.12 -14.27 -10.55
C ASP A 128 16.49 -12.82 -10.15
N PRO A 129 17.74 -12.56 -9.71
CA PRO A 129 18.15 -11.21 -9.30
C PRO A 129 18.04 -10.14 -10.41
N GLY A 130 18.15 -10.55 -11.68
CA GLY A 130 17.96 -9.67 -12.84
C GLY A 130 16.50 -9.32 -13.01
N ALA A 131 15.60 -10.31 -13.02
CA ALA A 131 14.16 -10.08 -13.08
C ALA A 131 13.65 -9.24 -11.91
N LEU A 132 14.15 -9.49 -10.69
CA LEU A 132 13.84 -8.68 -9.52
C LEU A 132 14.33 -7.22 -9.67
N ARG A 133 15.48 -6.99 -10.30
CA ARG A 133 15.93 -5.63 -10.65
C ARG A 133 15.01 -4.99 -11.69
N ASP A 134 14.73 -5.70 -12.78
CA ASP A 134 13.92 -5.20 -13.89
C ASP A 134 12.51 -4.80 -13.42
N ILE A 135 11.85 -5.62 -12.58
CA ILE A 135 10.52 -5.28 -12.02
C ILE A 135 10.58 -4.10 -11.04
N THR A 136 11.69 -3.94 -10.31
CA THR A 136 11.88 -2.79 -9.41
C THR A 136 12.02 -1.51 -10.23
N ASP A 137 12.84 -1.52 -11.28
CA ASP A 137 13.08 -0.36 -12.15
C ASP A 137 11.82 0.01 -12.94
N ALA A 138 11.09 -0.98 -13.45
CA ALA A 138 9.80 -0.81 -14.10
C ALA A 138 8.76 -0.18 -13.16
N LEU A 139 8.70 -0.65 -11.90
CA LEU A 139 7.79 -0.09 -10.90
C LEU A 139 8.15 1.35 -10.55
N ALA A 140 9.44 1.69 -10.42
CA ALA A 140 9.87 3.06 -10.15
C ALA A 140 9.41 4.02 -11.26
N GLY A 141 9.61 3.64 -12.52
CA GLY A 141 9.11 4.40 -13.67
C GLY A 141 7.58 4.52 -13.70
N ALA A 142 6.87 3.44 -13.36
CA ALA A 142 5.41 3.43 -13.29
C ALA A 142 4.86 4.32 -12.16
N VAL A 143 5.51 4.32 -10.99
CA VAL A 143 5.19 5.18 -9.83
C VAL A 143 5.30 6.65 -10.24
N ASP A 144 6.42 7.05 -10.83
CA ASP A 144 6.65 8.44 -11.24
C ASP A 144 5.62 8.93 -12.27
N GLN A 145 5.34 8.08 -13.27
CA GLN A 145 4.34 8.39 -14.30
C GLN A 145 2.93 8.47 -13.71
N HIS A 146 2.56 7.54 -12.85
CA HIS A 146 1.24 7.50 -12.23
C HIS A 146 1.02 8.70 -11.30
N LYS A 147 1.98 9.00 -10.43
CA LYS A 147 1.95 10.18 -9.57
C LYS A 147 1.84 11.45 -10.40
N SER A 148 2.67 11.62 -11.44
CA SER A 148 2.60 12.80 -12.31
C SER A 148 1.26 12.94 -13.03
N ALA A 149 0.66 11.82 -13.46
CA ALA A 149 -0.65 11.83 -14.11
C ALA A 149 -1.75 12.26 -13.12
N VAL A 150 -1.73 11.73 -11.90
CA VAL A 150 -2.72 12.07 -10.86
C VAL A 150 -2.52 13.50 -10.35
N ASP A 151 -1.28 13.92 -10.12
CA ASP A 151 -0.92 15.29 -9.69
C ASP A 151 -1.49 16.36 -10.64
N LYS A 152 -1.44 16.09 -11.96
CA LYS A 152 -1.92 17.02 -12.99
C LYS A 152 -3.45 17.11 -13.08
N ARG A 153 -4.15 16.05 -12.66
CA ARG A 153 -5.59 15.88 -12.89
C ARG A 153 -6.40 16.20 -11.64
N ILE A 154 -5.92 15.76 -10.48
CA ILE A 154 -6.70 15.71 -9.25
C ILE A 154 -6.04 16.54 -8.16
N ALA A 155 -4.91 16.06 -7.62
CA ALA A 155 -4.31 16.59 -6.41
C ALA A 155 -2.89 16.04 -6.23
N SER A 156 -2.09 16.69 -5.36
CA SER A 156 -0.74 16.23 -5.03
C SER A 156 -0.74 14.82 -4.41
N THR A 157 0.19 13.96 -4.82
CA THR A 157 0.12 12.52 -4.54
C THR A 157 1.02 12.01 -3.42
N VAL A 158 0.43 11.34 -2.43
CA VAL A 158 1.17 10.54 -1.44
C VAL A 158 1.22 9.08 -1.89
N LEU A 159 2.40 8.45 -1.89
CA LEU A 159 2.54 7.05 -2.29
C LEU A 159 2.35 6.12 -1.11
N GLN A 160 1.59 5.05 -1.31
CA GLN A 160 1.61 3.85 -0.47
C GLN A 160 2.12 2.66 -1.30
N LEU A 161 3.02 1.87 -0.72
CA LEU A 161 3.48 0.60 -1.28
C LEU A 161 2.93 -0.56 -0.45
N ASP A 162 2.16 -1.42 -1.09
CA ASP A 162 1.57 -2.62 -0.48
C ASP A 162 2.53 -3.80 -0.62
N GLU A 163 3.01 -4.31 0.51
CA GLU A 163 3.94 -5.45 0.59
C GLU A 163 3.38 -6.59 1.46
N PRO A 164 2.23 -7.20 1.11
CA PRO A 164 1.62 -8.28 1.90
C PRO A 164 2.49 -9.54 1.99
N ARG A 165 3.42 -9.75 1.04
CA ARG A 165 4.33 -10.92 1.04
C ARG A 165 5.61 -10.72 1.83
N LEU A 166 5.81 -9.54 2.43
CA LEU A 166 7.12 -9.18 2.99
C LEU A 166 7.58 -10.11 4.11
N VAL A 167 6.65 -10.58 4.96
CA VAL A 167 6.97 -11.56 6.02
C VAL A 167 7.48 -12.86 5.40
N ASP A 168 6.75 -13.43 4.44
CA ASP A 168 7.13 -14.68 3.77
C ASP A 168 8.49 -14.54 3.07
N ILE A 169 8.76 -13.38 2.48
CA ILE A 169 10.02 -13.05 1.79
C ILE A 169 11.18 -12.92 2.79
N ALA A 170 10.95 -12.23 3.91
CA ALA A 170 11.98 -12.01 4.92
C ALA A 170 12.43 -13.32 5.58
N VAL A 171 11.50 -14.26 5.78
CA VAL A 171 11.80 -15.55 6.44
C VAL A 171 12.02 -16.72 5.47
N GLY A 172 11.85 -16.52 4.15
CA GLY A 172 12.04 -17.56 3.14
C GLY A 172 10.93 -18.61 3.09
N ASN A 173 9.68 -18.22 3.37
CA ASN A 173 8.50 -19.09 3.39
C ASN A 173 7.71 -19.10 2.07
N LEU A 174 8.20 -18.42 1.03
CA LEU A 174 7.57 -18.44 -0.28
C LEU A 174 7.68 -19.83 -0.92
N LYS A 175 6.54 -20.36 -1.37
CA LYS A 175 6.53 -21.60 -2.16
C LYS A 175 7.05 -21.34 -3.57
N GLY A 176 7.99 -22.17 -4.02
CA GLY A 176 8.45 -22.20 -5.40
C GLY A 176 7.40 -22.70 -6.39
N ALA A 177 7.73 -22.68 -7.68
CA ALA A 177 6.89 -23.23 -8.74
C ALA A 177 6.76 -24.76 -8.65
N THR A 178 7.70 -25.42 -7.96
CA THR A 178 7.67 -26.84 -7.60
C THR A 178 7.93 -27.02 -6.10
N ASP A 179 7.53 -28.15 -5.52
CA ASP A 179 7.78 -28.46 -4.11
C ASP A 179 9.28 -28.56 -3.74
N TYR A 180 10.16 -28.67 -4.74
CA TYR A 180 11.62 -28.76 -4.56
C TYR A 180 12.35 -27.43 -4.79
N GLU A 181 11.62 -26.38 -5.17
CA GLU A 181 12.20 -25.06 -5.38
C GLU A 181 12.13 -24.23 -4.11
N GLU A 182 13.30 -23.98 -3.52
CA GLU A 182 13.45 -23.09 -2.37
C GLU A 182 13.71 -21.65 -2.86
N ILE A 183 12.87 -20.72 -2.39
CA ILE A 183 13.07 -19.29 -2.62
C ILE A 183 13.85 -18.73 -1.43
N ARG A 184 15.04 -18.18 -1.68
CA ARG A 184 15.91 -17.63 -0.64
C ARG A 184 15.21 -16.53 0.18
N ALA A 185 15.52 -16.49 1.47
CA ALA A 185 15.12 -15.39 2.34
C ALA A 185 15.84 -14.07 1.97
N TYR A 186 15.13 -12.95 2.15
CA TYR A 186 15.64 -11.59 2.04
C TYR A 186 15.43 -10.84 3.37
N PRO A 187 16.32 -11.01 4.36
CA PRO A 187 16.10 -10.53 5.72
C PRO A 187 16.10 -8.99 5.86
N GLU A 188 16.75 -8.28 4.95
CA GLU A 188 16.86 -6.82 4.93
C GLU A 188 16.18 -6.24 3.68
N PRO A 189 14.84 -6.26 3.59
CA PRO A 189 14.13 -5.90 2.37
C PRO A 189 14.09 -4.39 2.09
N PHE A 190 14.45 -3.55 3.07
CA PHE A 190 14.27 -2.10 2.97
C PHE A 190 15.14 -1.44 1.90
N GLU A 191 16.36 -1.94 1.65
CA GLU A 191 17.28 -1.36 0.66
C GLU A 191 16.63 -1.18 -0.72
N ARG A 192 15.80 -2.15 -1.12
CA ARG A 192 15.06 -2.11 -2.40
C ARG A 192 13.92 -1.10 -2.40
N LEU A 193 13.30 -0.88 -1.24
CA LEU A 193 12.18 0.04 -1.08
C LEU A 193 12.67 1.50 -0.96
N ALA A 194 13.90 1.73 -0.48
CA ALA A 194 14.47 3.06 -0.31
C ALA A 194 14.51 3.89 -1.61
N GLY A 195 14.58 3.23 -2.77
CA GLY A 195 14.57 3.89 -4.08
C GLY A 195 13.27 4.59 -4.45
N PHE A 196 12.16 4.34 -3.74
CA PHE A 196 10.84 4.92 -4.03
C PHE A 196 10.59 6.26 -3.34
N GLY A 197 11.60 6.82 -2.66
CA GLY A 197 11.51 8.12 -1.99
C GLY A 197 10.65 8.07 -0.73
N GLU A 198 9.78 9.07 -0.56
CA GLU A 198 8.81 9.08 0.53
C GLU A 198 7.55 8.27 0.16
N PHE A 199 7.28 7.25 0.98
CA PHE A 199 6.10 6.39 0.85
C PHE A 199 5.62 5.90 2.21
N LEU A 200 4.34 5.57 2.29
CA LEU A 200 3.75 4.74 3.32
C LEU A 200 3.96 3.27 2.96
N LEU A 201 4.65 2.51 3.81
CA LEU A 201 4.72 1.05 3.66
C LEU A 201 3.51 0.40 4.33
N ASN A 202 2.71 -0.34 3.57
CA ASN A 202 1.67 -1.21 4.11
C ASN A 202 2.16 -2.66 4.05
N ALA A 203 2.69 -3.18 5.16
CA ALA A 203 3.27 -4.51 5.24
C ALA A 203 3.01 -5.16 6.61
N PRO A 204 2.87 -6.50 6.68
CA PRO A 204 2.74 -7.23 7.94
C PRO A 204 4.08 -7.42 8.67
N LEU A 205 5.07 -6.55 8.42
CA LEU A 205 6.42 -6.61 9.00
C LEU A 205 6.95 -5.19 9.24
N LEU A 206 7.43 -4.92 10.45
CA LEU A 206 8.10 -3.66 10.76
C LEU A 206 9.56 -3.66 10.30
N ILE A 207 9.90 -2.76 9.39
CA ILE A 207 11.26 -2.55 8.86
C ILE A 207 11.70 -1.09 9.09
N ASP A 208 12.90 -0.69 8.65
CA ASP A 208 13.40 0.68 8.83
C ASP A 208 12.77 1.70 7.85
N ALA A 209 11.47 1.53 7.54
CA ALA A 209 10.72 2.45 6.71
C ALA A 209 10.33 3.72 7.48
N PRO A 210 10.45 4.91 6.86
CA PRO A 210 10.18 6.19 7.53
C PRO A 210 8.70 6.41 7.85
N TRP A 211 7.80 5.77 7.10
CA TRP A 211 6.36 5.76 7.38
C TRP A 211 5.78 4.40 7.04
N GLN A 212 5.13 3.75 8.01
CA GLN A 212 4.61 2.40 7.82
C GLN A 212 3.39 2.08 8.67
N THR A 213 2.58 1.13 8.22
CA THR A 213 1.47 0.58 8.99
C THR A 213 1.98 -0.32 10.12
N ALA A 214 1.35 -0.23 11.29
CA ALA A 214 1.64 -1.09 12.44
C ALA A 214 0.34 -1.56 13.11
N ASP A 215 0.11 -2.87 13.16
CA ASP A 215 -0.93 -3.44 14.03
C ASP A 215 -0.37 -3.63 15.43
N LEU A 216 -0.47 -2.58 16.27
CA LEU A 216 0.04 -2.60 17.64
C LEU A 216 -0.54 -3.75 18.49
N LYS A 217 -1.77 -4.21 18.20
CA LYS A 217 -2.37 -5.33 18.94
C LYS A 217 -1.68 -6.67 18.65
N SER A 218 -0.98 -6.78 17.52
CA SER A 218 -0.14 -7.94 17.16
C SER A 218 1.29 -7.83 17.67
N LEU A 219 1.72 -6.64 18.12
CA LEU A 219 3.10 -6.31 18.49
C LEU A 219 3.27 -6.24 20.01
N THR A 220 2.88 -7.29 20.72
CA THR A 220 2.84 -7.28 22.19
C THR A 220 4.05 -7.92 22.86
N LEU A 221 4.93 -8.60 22.12
CA LEU A 221 6.15 -9.20 22.69
C LEU A 221 7.20 -8.12 22.97
N ALA A 222 8.06 -8.34 23.98
CA ALA A 222 9.09 -7.38 24.39
C ALA A 222 9.95 -6.89 23.20
N GLY A 223 10.52 -7.81 22.40
CA GLY A 223 11.32 -7.41 21.24
C GLY A 223 10.54 -6.69 20.12
N GLN A 224 9.22 -6.91 20.01
CA GLN A 224 8.38 -6.17 19.07
C GLN A 224 8.09 -4.75 19.57
N ARG A 225 7.90 -4.59 20.87
CA ARG A 225 7.73 -3.30 21.53
C ARG A 225 8.98 -2.46 21.46
N ASP A 226 10.14 -3.06 21.74
CA ASP A 226 11.44 -2.42 21.59
C ASP A 226 11.64 -1.94 20.14
N ARG A 227 11.20 -2.74 19.16
CA ARG A 227 11.22 -2.36 17.74
C ARG A 227 10.32 -1.16 17.44
N VAL A 228 9.11 -1.12 18.00
CA VAL A 228 8.20 0.03 17.85
C VAL A 228 8.81 1.29 18.48
N ALA A 229 9.33 1.20 19.70
CA ALA A 229 9.97 2.33 20.37
C ALA A 229 11.16 2.85 19.57
N GLY A 230 12.08 1.97 19.14
CA GLY A 230 13.25 2.36 18.35
C GLY A 230 12.90 3.02 17.02
N LEU A 231 11.81 2.59 16.35
CA LEU A 231 11.32 3.24 15.14
C LEU A 231 10.83 4.66 15.44
N LEU A 232 9.98 4.83 16.45
CA LEU A 232 9.45 6.16 16.83
C LEU A 232 10.58 7.12 17.26
N GLU A 233 11.54 6.65 18.04
CA GLU A 233 12.72 7.44 18.48
C GLU A 233 13.62 7.84 17.30
N SER A 234 13.71 7.00 16.27
CA SER A 234 14.42 7.33 15.03
C SER A 234 13.69 8.37 14.16
N GLY A 235 12.48 8.77 14.55
CA GLY A 235 11.63 9.71 13.83
C GLY A 235 10.73 9.04 12.79
N ALA A 236 10.60 7.71 12.81
CA ALA A 236 9.65 7.02 11.93
C ALA A 236 8.20 7.33 12.35
N ARG A 237 7.34 7.42 11.35
CA ARG A 237 5.90 7.62 11.50
C ARG A 237 5.18 6.28 11.44
N LEU A 238 4.27 6.02 12.37
CA LEU A 238 3.49 4.78 12.40
C LEU A 238 2.01 5.06 12.17
N ALA A 239 1.44 4.43 11.15
CA ALA A 239 -0.01 4.40 10.95
C ALA A 239 -0.59 3.18 11.68
N ILE A 240 -1.48 3.38 12.63
CA ILE A 240 -2.05 2.32 13.46
C ILE A 240 -3.52 2.09 13.14
N ALA A 241 -4.04 0.90 13.43
CA ALA A 241 -5.48 0.65 13.32
C ALA A 241 -6.24 1.41 14.42
N PRO A 242 -7.55 1.70 14.26
CA PRO A 242 -8.35 2.30 15.31
C PRO A 242 -8.35 1.43 16.56
N ILE A 243 -7.95 2.02 17.69
CA ILE A 243 -7.86 1.34 18.98
C ILE A 243 -8.36 2.25 20.10
N GLU A 244 -8.84 1.64 21.18
CA GLU A 244 -9.32 2.35 22.36
C GLU A 244 -8.21 3.24 22.94
N PRO A 245 -8.48 4.54 23.19
CA PRO A 245 -7.47 5.47 23.70
C PRO A 245 -6.78 4.95 24.96
N SER A 246 -7.53 4.42 25.93
CA SER A 246 -6.95 3.89 27.19
C SER A 246 -5.98 2.73 26.95
N TRP A 247 -6.21 1.92 25.92
CA TRP A 247 -5.30 0.84 25.55
C TRP A 247 -4.02 1.43 24.94
N LEU A 248 -4.15 2.41 24.04
CA LEU A 248 -3.02 3.10 23.42
C LEU A 248 -2.13 3.74 24.48
N TRP A 249 -2.70 4.50 25.40
CA TRP A 249 -1.96 5.13 26.50
C TRP A 249 -1.20 4.11 27.35
N ARG A 250 -1.83 2.98 27.70
CA ARG A 250 -1.14 1.91 28.43
C ARG A 250 0.01 1.30 27.64
N TYR A 251 -0.19 1.07 26.34
CA TYR A 251 0.85 0.52 25.48
C TYR A 251 2.07 1.46 25.40
N PHE A 252 1.83 2.77 25.25
CA PHE A 252 2.90 3.77 25.17
C PHE A 252 3.58 4.06 26.51
N ASP A 253 2.85 3.99 27.63
CA ASP A 253 3.45 4.04 28.97
C ASP A 253 4.45 2.90 29.18
N GLU A 254 4.13 1.69 28.72
CA GLU A 254 5.05 0.55 28.72
C GLU A 254 6.28 0.77 27.81
N LEU A 255 6.16 1.58 26.76
CA LEU A 255 7.28 2.00 25.89
C LEU A 255 8.07 3.18 26.45
N GLN A 256 7.60 3.83 27.52
CA GLN A 256 8.14 5.10 28.04
C GLN A 256 8.12 6.23 27.00
N LEU A 257 7.10 6.25 26.14
CA LEU A 257 6.88 7.29 25.12
C LEU A 257 5.55 8.00 25.35
N ASP A 258 5.44 9.24 24.91
CA ASP A 258 4.15 9.95 24.85
C ASP A 258 3.51 9.74 23.46
N PRO A 259 2.31 9.14 23.36
CA PRO A 259 1.63 8.97 22.09
C PRO A 259 1.23 10.29 21.42
N ALA A 260 1.12 11.39 22.16
CA ALA A 260 0.85 12.72 21.60
C ALA A 260 2.10 13.37 20.97
N GLU A 261 3.30 13.00 21.42
CA GLU A 261 4.56 13.43 20.81
C GLU A 261 5.03 12.47 19.71
N ALA A 262 4.51 11.24 19.72
CA ALA A 262 4.80 10.24 18.69
C ALA A 262 4.15 10.60 17.35
N ALA A 263 4.87 10.37 16.26
CA ALA A 263 4.37 10.58 14.90
C ALA A 263 3.38 9.46 14.52
N LEU A 264 2.13 9.57 15.00
CA LEU A 264 1.08 8.59 14.78
C LEU A 264 0.03 9.07 13.77
N ASP A 265 -0.33 8.16 12.87
CA ASP A 265 -1.50 8.25 11.99
C ASP A 265 -2.46 7.11 12.24
N VAL A 266 -3.64 7.16 11.63
CA VAL A 266 -4.63 6.08 11.75
C VAL A 266 -5.02 5.57 10.37
N TYR A 267 -4.72 4.30 10.07
CA TYR A 267 -5.23 3.67 8.85
C TYR A 267 -6.56 2.97 9.14
N ALA A 268 -7.41 2.89 8.12
CA ALA A 268 -8.63 2.11 8.16
C ALA A 268 -8.58 0.97 7.14
N ALA A 269 -8.90 -0.24 7.60
CA ALA A 269 -9.14 -1.38 6.72
C ALA A 269 -10.49 -1.24 6.00
N GLY A 270 -10.60 -1.81 4.81
CA GLY A 270 -11.88 -1.96 4.13
C GLY A 270 -12.84 -2.84 4.94
N GLY A 271 -14.14 -2.57 4.83
CA GLY A 271 -15.21 -3.37 5.43
C GLY A 271 -15.77 -4.43 4.46
N GLY A 272 -16.68 -5.27 4.96
CA GLY A 272 -17.40 -6.25 4.13
C GLY A 272 -18.43 -5.61 3.20
N THR A 273 -18.89 -4.40 3.54
CA THR A 273 -19.76 -3.55 2.73
C THR A 273 -19.23 -2.12 2.68
N LEU A 274 -19.74 -1.31 1.75
CA LEU A 274 -19.39 0.12 1.67
C LEU A 274 -19.78 0.88 2.96
N ALA A 275 -20.88 0.50 3.61
CA ALA A 275 -21.29 1.08 4.88
C ALA A 275 -20.31 0.74 6.01
N ASP A 276 -19.82 -0.50 6.05
CA ASP A 276 -18.79 -0.92 7.02
C ASP A 276 -17.48 -0.17 6.78
N SER A 277 -17.07 0.00 5.52
CA SER A 277 -15.88 0.81 5.18
C SER A 277 -16.02 2.26 5.63
N ALA A 278 -17.19 2.88 5.40
CA ALA A 278 -17.46 4.24 5.86
C ALA A 278 -17.37 4.35 7.39
N ALA A 279 -17.91 3.37 8.12
CA ALA A 279 -17.80 3.31 9.58
C ALA A 279 -16.34 3.18 10.06
N ASN A 280 -15.55 2.33 9.40
CA ASN A 280 -14.13 2.18 9.70
C ASN A 280 -13.36 3.48 9.44
N TYR A 281 -13.67 4.18 8.35
CA TYR A 281 -13.00 5.44 7.98
C TYR A 281 -13.31 6.54 9.00
N ARG A 282 -14.58 6.63 9.42
CA ARG A 282 -15.00 7.55 10.47
C ARG A 282 -14.29 7.28 11.79
N ALA A 283 -14.21 6.02 12.21
CA ALA A 283 -13.50 5.64 13.44
C ALA A 283 -12.01 6.02 13.38
N ALA A 284 -11.37 5.83 12.22
CA ALA A 284 -9.98 6.24 12.02
C ALA A 284 -9.82 7.77 12.08
N ARG A 285 -10.73 8.53 11.45
CA ARG A 285 -10.74 9.99 11.50
C ARG A 285 -10.91 10.52 12.92
N GLU A 286 -11.90 10.03 13.66
CA GLU A 286 -12.17 10.44 15.04
C GLU A 286 -10.98 10.15 15.96
N MET A 287 -10.31 9.00 15.77
CA MET A 287 -9.09 8.70 16.52
C MET A 287 -7.93 9.63 16.14
N ALA A 288 -7.71 9.90 14.85
CA ALA A 288 -6.65 10.80 14.41
C ALA A 288 -6.88 12.25 14.90
N GLU A 289 -8.14 12.68 15.01
CA GLU A 289 -8.49 13.97 15.63
C GLU A 289 -8.17 14.00 17.13
N GLY A 290 -8.37 12.88 17.85
CA GLY A 290 -8.02 12.75 19.26
C GLY A 290 -6.52 12.63 19.56
N LEU A 291 -5.68 12.39 18.54
CA LEU A 291 -4.21 12.39 18.65
C LEU A 291 -3.60 13.78 18.47
N ARG A 292 -4.38 14.77 18.04
CA ARG A 292 -3.95 16.17 17.87
C ARG A 292 -4.02 16.94 19.18
#